data_AF-A0A0X3RZQ4-F1
#
_entry.id   AF-A0A0X3RZQ4-F1
#
_cell.length_a   1.000
_cell.length_b   1.000
_cell.length_c   1.000
_cell.angle_alpha   90.00
_cell.angle_beta   90.00
_cell.angle_gamma   90.00
#
_symmetry.space_group_name_H-M   'P 1'
#
loop_
_entity.id
_entity.type
_entity.pdbx_description
1 polymer ?
#
loop_
_entity_poly.entity_id
_entity_poly.type
_entity_poly.pdbx_seq_one_letter_code
_entity_poly.pdbx_strand_id
1 'polypeptide(L)'
;MVGHAAQAAPADVDAAVATARKAFDKGPWPTMRPEERRALVARFDELHAARASEIAALITAENGTPAWFTQSLQTAVSEQTAEYLRAADRFGWEDALALPCPREEDGR
;
A
#
# COMPACT_ATOMS: atom_id res chain seq x y z
N MET A 1 25.42 13.76 -13.93
CA MET A 1 24.51 12.75 -14.50
C MET A 1 24.23 11.74 -13.39
N VAL A 2 22.97 11.58 -12.97
CA VAL A 2 22.58 10.76 -11.79
C VAL A 2 22.15 9.34 -12.13
N GLY A 3 21.76 9.08 -13.37
CA GLY A 3 21.36 7.76 -13.88
C GLY A 3 20.72 7.85 -15.26
N HIS A 4 20.20 6.72 -15.75
CA HIS A 4 19.37 6.62 -16.95
C HIS A 4 18.13 5.77 -16.67
N ALA A 5 16.99 6.15 -17.23
CA ALA A 5 15.74 5.41 -17.13
C ALA A 5 15.11 5.23 -18.51
N ALA A 6 14.32 4.17 -18.68
CA ALA A 6 13.56 3.98 -19.91
C ALA A 6 12.45 5.03 -20.00
N GLN A 7 12.28 5.65 -21.17
CA GLN A 7 11.14 6.50 -21.45
C GLN A 7 9.97 5.62 -21.88
N ALA A 8 8.97 5.48 -20.99
CA ALA A 8 7.80 4.67 -21.25
C ALA A 8 7.03 5.18 -22.48
N ALA A 9 6.74 4.27 -23.42
CA ALA A 9 5.82 4.50 -24.53
C ALA A 9 4.38 4.16 -24.10
N PRO A 10 3.36 4.61 -24.86
CA PRO A 10 1.96 4.27 -24.56
C PRO A 10 1.71 2.76 -24.38
N ALA A 11 2.36 1.92 -25.18
CA ALA A 11 2.25 0.47 -25.09
C ALA A 11 2.78 -0.10 -23.75
N ASP A 12 3.81 0.52 -23.16
CA ASP A 12 4.34 0.11 -21.85
C ASP A 12 3.33 0.43 -20.74
N VAL A 13 2.66 1.57 -20.85
CA VAL A 13 1.59 1.97 -19.94
C VAL A 13 0.41 1.00 -20.06
N ASP A 14 -0.03 0.68 -21.27
CA ASP A 14 -1.10 -0.29 -21.50
C ASP A 14 -0.75 -1.67 -20.91
N ALA A 15 0.50 -2.11 -21.07
CA ALA A 15 0.99 -3.35 -20.49
C ALA A 15 1.02 -3.31 -18.94
N ALA A 16 1.45 -2.20 -18.35
CA ALA A 16 1.46 -2.01 -16.90
C ALA A 16 0.03 -2.03 -16.32
N VAL A 17 -0.91 -1.34 -16.97
CA VAL A 17 -2.33 -1.30 -16.57
C VAL A 17 -2.97 -2.68 -16.72
N ALA A 18 -2.73 -3.38 -17.83
CA ALA A 18 -3.24 -4.74 -18.03
C ALA A 18 -2.71 -5.71 -16.97
N THR A 19 -1.44 -5.56 -16.57
CA THR A 19 -0.82 -6.35 -15.50
C THR A 19 -1.44 -6.05 -14.14
N ALA A 20 -1.60 -4.76 -13.79
CA ALA A 20 -2.24 -4.34 -12.55
C ALA A 20 -3.69 -4.82 -12.49
N ARG A 21 -4.43 -4.73 -13.60
CA ARG A 21 -5.81 -5.23 -13.73
C ARG A 21 -5.86 -6.73 -13.51
N LYS A 22 -4.98 -7.51 -14.13
CA LYS A 22 -4.89 -8.96 -13.90
C LYS A 22 -4.56 -9.29 -12.44
N ALA A 23 -3.64 -8.55 -11.81
CA ALA A 23 -3.29 -8.75 -10.41
C ALA A 23 -4.46 -8.41 -9.47
N PHE A 24 -5.29 -7.42 -9.82
CA PHE A 24 -6.49 -7.09 -9.07
C PHE A 24 -7.65 -8.07 -9.33
N ASP A 25 -7.87 -8.50 -10.56
CA ASP A 25 -9.03 -9.36 -10.85
C ASP A 25 -8.79 -10.83 -10.51
N LYS A 26 -7.53 -11.28 -10.61
CA LYS A 26 -7.15 -12.71 -10.50
C LYS A 26 -5.99 -12.98 -9.55
N GLY A 27 -5.33 -11.93 -9.05
CA GLY A 27 -4.25 -12.08 -8.09
C GLY A 27 -4.75 -12.27 -6.66
N PRO A 28 -3.85 -12.58 -5.73
CA PRO A 28 -4.23 -12.87 -4.35
C PRO A 28 -4.55 -11.60 -3.54
N TRP A 29 -4.08 -10.43 -3.96
CA TRP A 29 -4.15 -9.19 -3.19
C TRP A 29 -5.58 -8.76 -2.76
N PRO A 30 -6.61 -8.80 -3.63
CA PRO A 30 -7.96 -8.39 -3.22
C PRO A 30 -8.65 -9.39 -2.30
N THR A 31 -8.29 -10.67 -2.37
CA THR A 31 -8.87 -11.74 -1.55
C THR A 31 -8.08 -12.04 -0.27
N MET A 32 -6.89 -11.48 -0.13
CA MET A 32 -6.11 -11.54 1.10
C MET A 32 -6.89 -10.91 2.24
N ARG A 33 -6.80 -11.53 3.42
CA ARG A 33 -7.38 -10.95 4.63
C ARG A 33 -6.70 -9.61 4.94
N PRO A 34 -7.42 -8.64 5.52
CA PRO A 34 -6.83 -7.34 5.86
C PRO A 34 -5.52 -7.44 6.64
N GLU A 35 -5.40 -8.41 7.57
CA GLU A 35 -4.20 -8.64 8.38
C GLU A 35 -3.01 -9.07 7.53
N GLU A 36 -3.23 -9.90 6.50
CA GLU A 36 -2.18 -10.38 5.60
C GLU A 36 -1.62 -9.23 4.75
N ARG A 37 -2.50 -8.36 4.24
CA ARG A 37 -2.08 -7.16 3.49
C ARG A 37 -1.33 -6.19 4.40
N ARG A 38 -1.82 -5.98 5.63
CA ARG A 38 -1.15 -5.12 6.62
C ARG A 38 0.24 -5.64 6.95
N ALA A 39 0.42 -6.95 7.14
CA ALA A 39 1.71 -7.55 7.40
C ALA A 39 2.70 -7.32 6.24
N LEU A 40 2.24 -7.42 4.99
CA LEU A 40 3.07 -7.14 3.81
C LEU A 40 3.47 -5.66 3.73
N VAL A 41 2.55 -4.74 4.00
CA VAL A 41 2.83 -3.28 4.00
C VAL A 41 3.75 -2.91 5.15
N ALA A 42 3.59 -3.50 6.34
CA ALA A 42 4.49 -3.30 7.47
C ALA A 42 5.92 -3.75 7.13
N ARG A 43 6.07 -4.92 6.52
CA ARG A 43 7.38 -5.39 6.04
C ARG A 43 7.98 -4.47 4.97
N PHE A 44 7.18 -3.92 4.08
CA PHE A 44 7.65 -2.92 3.12
C PHE A 44 8.19 -1.67 3.83
N ASP A 45 7.47 -1.16 4.84
CA ASP A 45 7.90 0.00 5.61
C ASP A 45 9.20 -0.27 6.39
N GLU A 46 9.37 -1.47 6.97
CA GLU A 46 10.63 -1.86 7.61
C GLU A 46 11.82 -1.78 6.63
N LEU A 47 11.64 -2.28 5.40
CA LEU A 47 12.67 -2.24 4.35
C LEU A 47 12.91 -0.81 3.85
N HIS A 48 11.85 -0.01 3.72
CA HIS A 48 11.95 1.40 3.38
C HIS A 48 12.73 2.17 4.44
N ALA A 49 12.35 2.05 5.71
CA ALA A 49 12.98 2.73 6.84
C ALA A 49 14.48 2.38 6.94
N ALA A 50 14.83 1.10 6.73
CA ALA A 50 16.22 0.66 6.70
C ALA A 50 17.06 1.32 5.58
N ARG A 51 16.40 1.82 4.53
CA ARG A 51 17.04 2.45 3.36
C ARG A 51 16.70 3.93 3.20
N ALA A 52 16.02 4.54 4.18
CA ALA A 52 15.50 5.90 4.08
C ALA A 52 16.58 6.93 3.73
N SER A 53 17.78 6.81 4.32
CA SER A 53 18.90 7.71 4.00
C SER A 53 19.47 7.53 2.60
N GLU A 54 19.50 6.30 2.07
CA GLU A 54 19.92 6.02 0.70
C GLU A 54 18.92 6.63 -0.31
N ILE A 55 17.63 6.43 -0.06
CA ILE A 55 16.53 7.00 -0.86
C ILE A 55 16.58 8.53 -0.81
N ALA A 56 16.81 9.12 0.37
CA ALA A 56 16.91 10.57 0.51
C ALA A 56 18.10 11.16 -0.25
N ALA A 57 19.25 10.46 -0.25
CA ALA A 57 20.42 10.87 -1.01
C ALA A 57 20.16 10.82 -2.53
N LEU A 58 19.47 9.78 -3.00
CA LEU A 58 19.11 9.63 -4.42
C LEU A 58 18.16 10.75 -4.86
N ILE A 59 17.07 11.01 -4.12
CA ILE A 59 16.12 12.08 -4.45
C ILE A 59 16.82 13.44 -4.49
N THR A 60 17.69 13.72 -3.51
CA THR A 60 18.48 14.95 -3.47
C THR A 60 19.38 15.08 -4.70
N ALA A 61 20.00 14.00 -5.14
CA ALA A 61 20.80 13.99 -6.36
C ALA A 61 19.93 14.25 -7.62
N GLU A 62 18.72 13.69 -7.67
CA GLU A 62 17.81 13.80 -8.81
C GLU A 62 17.24 15.21 -9.00
N ASN A 63 16.86 15.90 -7.92
CA ASN A 63 16.09 17.15 -8.01
C ASN A 63 16.73 18.35 -7.28
N GLY A 64 17.83 18.16 -6.56
CA GLY A 64 18.54 19.23 -5.86
C GLY A 64 17.88 19.71 -4.56
N THR A 65 16.86 19.01 -4.06
CA THR A 65 16.22 19.33 -2.78
C THR A 65 17.23 19.27 -1.64
N PRO A 66 17.24 20.22 -0.68
CA PRO A 66 18.18 20.18 0.43
C PRO A 66 18.14 18.85 1.19
N ALA A 67 19.31 18.23 1.41
CA ALA A 67 19.42 16.88 1.97
C ALA A 67 18.69 16.71 3.31
N TRP A 68 18.73 17.72 4.17
CA TRP A 68 18.02 17.71 5.46
C TRP A 68 16.50 17.58 5.26
N PHE A 69 15.94 18.25 4.26
CA PHE A 69 14.50 18.25 4.00
C PHE A 69 14.07 16.91 3.44
N THR A 70 14.82 16.38 2.47
CA THR A 70 14.56 15.04 1.92
C THR A 70 14.65 13.96 3.00
N GLN A 71 15.64 14.05 3.90
CA GLN A 71 15.79 13.13 5.02
C GLN A 71 14.59 13.19 5.97
N SER A 72 14.11 14.39 6.32
CA SER A 72 12.90 14.55 7.13
C SER A 72 11.66 13.98 6.46
N LEU A 73 11.53 14.12 5.13
CA LEU A 73 10.42 13.54 4.37
C LEU A 73 10.41 12.01 4.41
N GLN A 74 11.57 11.35 4.30
CA GLN A 74 11.59 9.88 4.35
C GLN A 74 11.18 9.34 5.73
N THR A 75 11.53 10.04 6.81
CA THR A 75 11.01 9.72 8.16
C THR A 75 9.49 9.90 8.22
N ALA A 76 8.97 11.02 7.69
CA ALA A 76 7.54 11.31 7.67
C ALA A 76 6.73 10.29 6.85
N VAL A 77 7.29 9.72 5.78
CA VAL A 77 6.66 8.65 4.99
C VAL A 77 6.44 7.39 5.84
N SER A 78 7.41 6.99 6.67
CA SER A 78 7.23 5.84 7.56
C SER A 78 6.21 6.12 8.67
N GLU A 79 6.19 7.33 9.22
CA GLU A 79 5.16 7.74 10.18
C GLU A 79 3.76 7.70 9.56
N GLN A 80 3.60 8.21 8.33
CA GLN A 80 2.35 8.16 7.58
C GLN A 80 1.92 6.71 7.30
N THR A 81 2.87 5.85 6.92
CA THR A 81 2.59 4.42 6.69
C THR A 81 2.10 3.75 7.97
N ALA A 82 2.71 4.06 9.12
CA ALA A 82 2.27 3.56 10.41
C ALA A 82 0.83 4.00 10.74
N GLU A 83 0.43 5.23 10.41
CA GLU A 83 -0.95 5.68 10.58
C GLU A 83 -1.94 4.93 9.68
N TYR A 84 -1.58 4.64 8.43
CA TYR A 84 -2.43 3.81 7.57
C TYR A 84 -2.59 2.39 8.09
N LEU A 85 -1.51 1.79 8.62
CA LEU A 85 -1.56 0.46 9.23
C LEU A 85 -2.44 0.43 10.50
N ARG A 86 -2.37 1.50 11.32
CA ARG A 86 -3.24 1.71 12.49
C ARG A 86 -4.69 1.91 12.10
N ALA A 87 -4.95 2.70 11.06
CA ALA A 87 -6.30 2.91 10.54
C ALA A 87 -6.90 1.61 10.01
N ALA A 88 -6.12 0.84 9.24
CA ALA A 88 -6.53 -0.46 8.72
C ALA A 88 -6.79 -1.50 9.82
N ASP A 89 -6.12 -1.42 10.97
CA ASP A 89 -6.38 -2.28 12.14
C ASP A 89 -7.76 -2.05 12.76
N ARG A 90 -8.15 -0.79 12.86
CA ARG A 90 -9.40 -0.38 13.52
C ARG A 90 -10.58 -0.28 12.56
N PHE A 91 -10.34 -0.48 11.27
CA PHE A 91 -11.39 -0.39 10.28
C PHE A 91 -12.31 -1.62 10.41
N GLY A 92 -13.61 -1.38 10.48
CA GLY A 92 -14.62 -2.45 10.49
C GLY A 92 -14.77 -3.06 9.10
N TRP A 93 -13.80 -3.88 8.70
CA TRP A 93 -13.78 -4.53 7.38
C TRP A 93 -14.98 -5.44 7.13
N GLU A 94 -15.50 -6.03 8.20
CA GLU A 94 -16.63 -6.94 8.19
C GLU A 94 -17.64 -6.48 9.25
N ASP A 95 -18.93 -6.57 8.92
CA ASP A 95 -20.02 -6.34 9.85
C ASP A 95 -20.92 -7.58 9.88
N ALA A 96 -21.27 -8.05 11.06
CA ALA A 96 -22.12 -9.21 11.22
C ALA A 96 -23.56 -8.78 10.97
N LEU A 97 -24.11 -9.18 9.81
CA LEU A 97 -25.52 -8.97 9.54
C LEU A 97 -26.35 -9.74 10.58
N ALA A 98 -27.13 -9.02 11.38
CA ALA A 98 -28.13 -9.64 12.24
C ALA A 98 -29.19 -10.32 11.35
N LEU A 99 -29.08 -11.63 11.17
CA LEU A 99 -30.16 -12.39 10.56
C LEU A 99 -31.39 -12.28 11.47
N PRO A 100 -32.57 -11.90 10.95
CA PRO A 100 -33.77 -11.90 11.77
C PRO A 100 -33.96 -13.30 12.35
N CYS A 101 -34.25 -13.37 13.65
CA CYS A 101 -34.60 -14.59 14.37
C CYS A 101 -35.56 -15.43 13.49
N PRO A 102 -35.33 -16.75 13.31
CA PRO A 102 -36.27 -17.59 12.58
C PRO A 102 -37.66 -17.34 13.16
N ARG A 103 -38.61 -16.92 12.32
CA ARG A 103 -40.01 -16.77 12.76
C ARG A 103 -40.43 -18.15 13.25
N GLU A 104 -40.81 -18.26 14.52
CA GLU A 104 -41.51 -19.43 15.01
C GLU A 104 -42.73 -19.63 14.09
N GLU A 105 -42.73 -20.72 13.33
CA GLU A 105 -43.88 -21.13 12.56
C GLU A 105 -44.99 -21.41 13.59
N ASP A 106 -45.97 -20.51 13.64
CA ASP A 106 -47.21 -20.61 14.40
C ASP A 106 -47.92 -21.91 14.00
N GLY A 107 -47.68 -22.95 14.79
CA GLY A 107 -48.29 -24.26 14.65
C GLY A 107 -49.77 -24.17 14.97
N ARG A 108 -50.60 -24.20 13.93
CA ARG A 108 -52.02 -24.55 14.01
C ARG A 108 -52.21 -26.06 14.14
#